data_AF-A0A536PXK2-F1
#
_entry.id   AF-A0A536PXK2-F1
#
_cell.length_a   1.000
_cell.length_b   1.000
_cell.length_c   1.000
_cell.angle_alpha   90.00
_cell.angle_beta   90.00
_cell.angle_gamma   90.00
#
_symmetry.space_group_name_H-M   'P 1'
#
loop_
_entity.id
_entity.type
_entity.pdbx_description
1 polymer ?
#
loop_
_entity_poly.entity_id
_entity_poly.type
_entity_poly.pdbx_seq_one_letter_code
_entity_poly.pdbx_strand_id
1 'polypeptide(L)'
;MGGDDDRSPGRGHPALGAGRVRDLSLYSLVKSLADNKQLLGMRYAEWCIAAPSLEADIAAAAMGLDDIGHSRVLYGSLRELGSADGPDEGAYSNVPYLDRSWTDWTQFVAANAVLDSAFSVMLEALVNGNVEVLRSRLKKMLQEERYHYLHGRSWMREAKAAGAIEQAWREALEWFGPEGADVDGFKREGKLAYSVVDLRRMLQERIGERFPDPAIDWTRWDGARRRTVPGGIDQATLDMLQGLAEKRYMPASG
;
A
#
# COMPACT_ATOMS: atom_id res chain seq x y z
N MET A 1 -0.60 -46.29 40.32
CA MET A 1 0.78 -45.82 40.04
C MET A 1 0.94 -45.91 38.53
N GLY A 2 0.87 -44.89 37.69
CA GLY A 2 1.03 -43.44 37.85
C GLY A 2 2.21 -42.97 36.98
N GLY A 3 1.94 -42.22 35.90
CA GLY A 3 2.91 -41.61 34.95
C GLY A 3 3.02 -42.43 33.64
N ASP A 4 2.46 -42.09 32.47
CA ASP A 4 2.31 -40.81 31.75
C ASP A 4 3.65 -40.12 31.44
N ASP A 5 4.33 -40.61 30.40
CA ASP A 5 5.49 -39.97 29.77
C ASP A 5 5.03 -38.93 28.74
N ASP A 6 5.17 -37.70 29.21
CA ASP A 6 4.99 -36.40 28.60
C ASP A 6 5.84 -36.22 27.32
N ARG A 7 5.16 -36.12 26.17
CA ARG A 7 5.71 -35.50 24.96
C ARG A 7 5.28 -34.05 24.90
N SER A 8 6.09 -33.18 25.50
CA SER A 8 6.01 -31.73 25.30
C SER A 8 6.59 -31.33 23.93
N PRO A 9 5.84 -30.64 23.04
CA PRO A 9 6.40 -30.05 21.83
C PRO A 9 7.18 -28.75 22.15
N GLY A 10 8.20 -28.51 21.33
CA GLY A 10 9.20 -27.46 21.47
C GLY A 10 8.62 -26.07 21.75
N ARG A 11 9.23 -25.42 22.74
CA ARG A 11 8.98 -24.04 23.16
C ARG A 11 9.08 -23.09 21.97
N GLY A 12 8.03 -22.32 21.76
CA GLY A 12 8.03 -21.18 20.86
C GLY A 12 9.14 -20.20 21.20
N HIS A 13 9.74 -19.62 20.15
CA HIS A 13 10.67 -18.52 20.27
C HIS A 13 10.00 -17.33 21.01
N PRO A 14 10.66 -16.69 21.98
CA PRO A 14 10.10 -15.53 22.66
C PRO A 14 9.97 -14.36 21.69
N ALA A 15 8.82 -13.69 21.72
CA ALA A 15 8.61 -12.39 21.10
C ALA A 15 9.68 -11.40 21.58
N LEU A 16 10.58 -11.01 20.68
CA LEU A 16 11.65 -10.06 20.94
C LEU A 16 11.11 -8.63 20.73
N GLY A 17 11.01 -7.90 21.84
CA GLY A 17 11.34 -6.48 21.93
C GLY A 17 10.69 -5.52 20.92
N ALA A 18 9.36 -5.54 20.80
CA ALA A 18 8.66 -4.41 20.19
C ALA A 18 8.73 -3.21 21.14
N GLY A 19 9.62 -2.25 20.86
CA GLY A 19 9.53 -0.92 21.45
C GLY A 19 8.08 -0.45 21.28
N ARG A 20 7.42 -0.15 22.41
CA ARG A 20 5.98 0.14 22.57
C ARG A 20 5.34 0.63 21.27
N VAL A 21 4.84 -0.30 20.45
CA VAL A 21 4.11 0.03 19.22
C VAL A 21 2.93 0.84 19.71
N ARG A 22 2.86 2.13 19.33
CA ARG A 22 1.67 2.94 19.62
C ARG A 22 0.49 2.19 19.03
N ASP A 23 -0.63 2.11 19.75
CA ASP A 23 -1.88 1.65 19.18
C ASP A 23 -2.23 2.58 18.01
N LEU A 24 -1.99 2.11 16.79
CA LEU A 24 -2.35 2.85 15.58
C LEU A 24 -3.86 2.73 15.39
N SER A 25 -4.49 3.81 14.97
CA SER A 25 -5.90 3.86 14.64
C SER A 25 -6.14 3.35 13.22
N LEU A 26 -7.36 2.85 13.00
CA LEU A 26 -7.82 2.48 11.66
C LEU A 26 -7.81 3.69 10.71
N TYR A 27 -8.00 4.90 11.25
CA TYR A 27 -7.84 6.16 10.51
C TYR A 27 -6.45 6.22 9.85
N SER A 28 -5.37 5.98 10.60
CA SER A 28 -4.00 6.08 10.08
C SER A 28 -3.72 5.06 8.99
N LEU A 29 -4.23 3.83 9.12
CA LEU A 29 -4.13 2.81 8.07
C LEU A 29 -4.87 3.21 6.80
N VAL A 30 -6.12 3.68 6.92
CA VAL A 30 -6.93 4.09 5.75
C VAL A 30 -6.38 5.37 5.12
N LYS A 31 -5.85 6.30 5.91
CA LYS A 31 -5.15 7.49 5.38
C LYS A 31 -3.90 7.07 4.61
N SER A 32 -3.08 6.16 5.15
CA SER A 32 -1.91 5.64 4.45
C SER A 32 -2.30 4.98 3.12
N LEU A 33 -3.40 4.22 3.08
CA LEU A 33 -3.92 3.67 1.82
C LEU A 33 -4.38 4.77 0.85
N ALA A 34 -5.02 5.83 1.34
CA ALA A 34 -5.42 6.99 0.53
C ALA A 34 -4.22 7.72 -0.07
N ASP A 35 -3.20 7.99 0.75
CA ASP A 35 -1.95 8.64 0.35
C ASP A 35 -1.24 7.81 -0.74
N ASN A 36 -1.17 6.48 -0.55
CA ASN A 36 -0.59 5.57 -1.54
C ASN A 36 -1.37 5.55 -2.85
N LYS A 37 -2.71 5.46 -2.82
CA LYS A 37 -3.54 5.49 -4.02
C LYS A 37 -3.45 6.82 -4.76
N GLN A 38 -3.40 7.95 -4.04
CA GLN A 38 -3.23 9.26 -4.67
C GLN A 38 -1.89 9.36 -5.43
N LEU A 39 -0.80 8.95 -4.77
CA LEU A 39 0.53 8.99 -5.38
C LEU A 39 0.67 7.95 -6.50
N LEU A 40 0.12 6.74 -6.34
CA LEU A 40 0.15 5.73 -7.38
C LEU A 40 -0.59 6.21 -8.64
N GLY A 41 -1.77 6.80 -8.48
CA GLY A 41 -2.53 7.38 -9.59
C GLY A 41 -1.77 8.49 -10.30
N MET A 42 -1.05 9.35 -9.55
CA MET A 42 -0.15 10.35 -10.10
C MET A 42 1.01 9.72 -10.87
N ARG A 43 1.66 8.67 -10.34
CA ARG A 43 2.75 7.97 -11.03
C ARG A 43 2.27 7.27 -12.29
N TYR A 44 1.07 6.68 -12.31
CA TYR A 44 0.51 6.15 -13.54
C TYR A 44 0.26 7.24 -14.58
N ALA A 45 -0.25 8.40 -14.17
CA ALA A 45 -0.50 9.51 -15.09
C ALA A 45 0.78 10.05 -15.75
N GLU A 46 1.94 10.02 -15.07
CA GLU A 46 3.24 10.37 -15.66
C GLU A 46 3.63 9.48 -16.86
N TRP A 47 3.03 8.29 -16.96
CA TRP A 47 3.31 7.30 -18.01
C TRP A 47 2.25 7.24 -19.11
N CYS A 48 1.31 8.18 -19.17
CA CYS A 48 0.23 8.19 -20.17
C CYS A 48 0.68 8.49 -21.62
N ILE A 49 1.96 8.81 -21.83
CA ILE A 49 2.57 9.07 -23.15
C ILE A 49 4.01 8.53 -23.26
N ALA A 50 4.45 7.74 -22.28
CA ALA A 50 5.83 7.31 -22.12
C ALA A 50 5.95 5.78 -21.99
N ALA A 51 4.83 5.07 -21.98
CA ALA A 51 4.79 3.63 -21.93
C ALA A 51 5.31 3.01 -23.25
N PRO A 52 5.71 1.73 -23.27
CA PRO A 52 6.31 1.11 -24.45
C PRO A 52 5.33 0.88 -25.62
N SER A 53 4.03 1.07 -25.40
CA SER A 53 3.01 0.99 -26.44
C SER A 53 1.83 1.92 -26.16
N LEU A 54 1.05 2.24 -27.19
CA LEU A 54 -0.14 3.08 -27.07
C LEU A 54 -1.20 2.45 -26.15
N GLU A 55 -1.34 1.12 -26.19
CA GLU A 55 -2.24 0.40 -25.29
C GLU A 55 -1.80 0.53 -23.83
N ALA A 56 -0.48 0.49 -23.58
CA ALA A 56 0.08 0.68 -22.25
C ALA A 56 -0.08 2.13 -21.77
N ASP A 57 0.05 3.12 -22.67
CA ASP A 57 -0.24 4.53 -22.39
C ASP A 57 -1.71 4.73 -21.97
N ILE A 58 -2.64 4.14 -22.72
CA ILE A 58 -4.08 4.20 -22.42
C ILE A 58 -4.38 3.52 -21.08
N ALA A 59 -3.77 2.36 -20.82
CA ALA A 59 -3.93 1.65 -19.55
C ALA A 59 -3.39 2.48 -18.38
N ALA A 60 -2.21 3.10 -18.51
CA ALA A 60 -1.63 3.98 -17.50
C ALA A 60 -2.55 5.18 -17.21
N ALA A 61 -3.10 5.83 -18.24
CA ALA A 61 -4.05 6.93 -18.06
C ALA A 61 -5.33 6.48 -17.33
N ALA A 62 -5.89 5.32 -17.70
CA ALA A 62 -7.10 4.78 -17.09
C ALA A 62 -6.89 4.43 -15.61
N MET A 63 -5.84 3.67 -15.30
CA MET A 63 -5.49 3.29 -13.92
C MET A 63 -5.16 4.53 -13.07
N GLY A 64 -4.48 5.52 -13.65
CA GLY A 64 -4.20 6.79 -12.96
C GLY A 64 -5.46 7.53 -12.54
N LEU A 65 -6.47 7.60 -13.41
CA LEU A 65 -7.75 8.22 -13.10
C LEU A 65 -8.52 7.45 -12.01
N ASP A 66 -8.55 6.12 -12.10
CA ASP A 66 -9.21 5.26 -11.12
C ASP A 66 -8.59 5.45 -9.73
N ASP A 67 -7.26 5.39 -9.62
CA ASP A 67 -6.53 5.53 -8.35
C ASP A 67 -6.67 6.92 -7.70
N ILE A 68 -6.72 7.99 -8.52
CA ILE A 68 -7.07 9.33 -8.01
C ILE A 68 -8.51 9.34 -7.48
N GLY A 69 -9.45 8.71 -8.19
CA GLY A 69 -10.82 8.52 -7.72
C GLY A 69 -10.91 7.75 -6.40
N HIS A 70 -10.15 6.66 -6.28
CA HIS A 70 -10.05 5.81 -5.10
C HIS A 70 -9.54 6.58 -3.89
N SER A 71 -8.48 7.38 -4.08
CA SER A 71 -7.93 8.21 -3.00
C SER A 71 -8.98 9.17 -2.44
N ARG A 72 -9.80 9.79 -3.29
CA ARG A 72 -10.88 10.70 -2.87
C ARG A 72 -11.95 9.97 -2.06
N VAL A 73 -12.31 8.75 -2.42
CA VAL A 73 -13.26 7.93 -1.67
C VAL A 73 -12.69 7.56 -0.29
N LEU A 74 -11.41 7.17 -0.23
CA LEU A 74 -10.72 6.84 1.01
C LEU A 74 -10.61 8.04 1.94
N TYR A 75 -10.12 9.19 1.46
CA TYR A 75 -10.09 10.44 2.25
C TYR A 75 -11.48 10.85 2.73
N GLY A 76 -12.48 10.74 1.86
CA GLY A 76 -13.88 11.04 2.20
C GLY A 76 -14.51 10.10 3.24
N SER A 77 -13.85 8.98 3.57
CA SER A 77 -14.27 8.02 4.59
C SER A 77 -13.61 8.28 5.95
N LEU A 78 -12.49 9.02 6.00
CA LEU A 78 -11.68 9.20 7.21
C LEU A 78 -12.42 9.84 8.38
N ARG A 79 -13.33 10.77 8.11
CA ARG A 79 -14.13 11.45 9.15
C ARG A 79 -14.93 10.47 10.02
N GLU A 80 -15.37 9.35 9.44
CA GLU A 80 -16.15 8.33 10.15
C GLU A 80 -15.26 7.35 10.94
N LEU A 81 -13.93 7.45 10.80
CA LEU A 81 -12.95 6.58 11.47
C LEU A 81 -12.28 7.23 12.69
N GLY A 82 -12.59 8.50 12.99
CA GLY A 82 -12.02 9.24 14.10
C GLY A 82 -10.93 10.23 13.66
N SER A 83 -9.84 10.29 14.42
CA SER A 83 -8.76 11.26 14.25
C SER A 83 -7.42 10.56 14.00
N ALA A 84 -6.48 11.28 13.39
CA ALA A 84 -5.12 10.81 13.17
C ALA A 84 -4.35 10.54 14.47
N ASP A 85 -3.41 9.60 14.44
CA ASP A 85 -2.50 9.33 15.56
C ASP A 85 -1.34 10.33 15.58
N GLY A 86 -1.65 11.63 15.67
CA GLY A 86 -0.65 12.68 15.80
C GLY A 86 -0.98 13.98 15.05
N PRO A 87 -0.12 15.00 15.22
CA PRO A 87 -0.38 16.38 14.79
C PRO A 87 -0.14 16.68 13.30
N ASP A 88 0.17 15.68 12.47
CA ASP A 88 0.63 15.96 11.10
C ASP A 88 -0.48 15.76 10.06
N GLU A 89 -1.33 16.78 9.92
CA GLU A 89 -2.36 16.87 8.87
C GLU A 89 -1.76 17.10 7.46
N GLY A 90 -0.43 17.19 7.30
CA GLY A 90 0.23 17.53 6.03
C GLY A 90 1.18 16.47 5.46
N ALA A 91 1.65 15.51 6.25
CA ALA A 91 2.57 14.48 5.76
C ALA A 91 1.88 13.29 5.08
N TYR A 92 2.49 12.81 4.00
CA TYR A 92 2.09 11.59 3.30
C TYR A 92 2.68 10.34 3.99
N SER A 93 1.83 9.37 4.29
CA SER A 93 2.16 8.05 4.84
C SER A 93 2.19 6.99 3.73
N ASN A 94 2.92 7.26 2.66
CA ASN A 94 3.09 6.38 1.50
C ASN A 94 4.29 5.43 1.62
N VAL A 95 4.36 4.43 0.74
CA VAL A 95 5.56 3.59 0.56
C VAL A 95 6.69 4.38 -0.12
N PRO A 96 7.97 4.15 0.23
CA PRO A 96 9.12 4.85 -0.35
C PRO A 96 9.18 4.81 -1.89
N TYR A 97 8.67 3.75 -2.52
CA TYR A 97 8.65 3.55 -3.98
C TYR A 97 7.93 4.66 -4.74
N LEU A 98 7.06 5.39 -4.05
CA LEU A 98 6.25 6.48 -4.59
C LEU A 98 6.80 7.87 -4.24
N ASP A 99 7.89 7.95 -3.46
CA ASP A 99 8.47 9.24 -3.03
C ASP A 99 8.93 10.10 -4.22
N ARG A 100 9.26 9.48 -5.37
CA ARG A 100 9.74 10.15 -6.59
C ARG A 100 9.14 9.55 -7.86
N SER A 101 9.19 10.29 -8.97
CA SER A 101 8.79 9.79 -10.29
C SER A 101 9.64 8.59 -10.71
N TRP A 102 9.02 7.66 -11.44
CA TRP A 102 9.74 6.52 -12.00
C TRP A 102 10.52 6.94 -13.24
N THR A 103 11.72 6.38 -13.39
CA THR A 103 12.63 6.69 -14.50
C THR A 103 12.67 5.59 -15.55
N ASP A 104 12.08 4.42 -15.27
CA ASP A 104 12.09 3.26 -16.15
C ASP A 104 10.78 2.45 -16.07
N TRP A 105 10.40 1.83 -17.18
CA TRP A 105 9.14 1.09 -17.30
C TRP A 105 9.07 -0.09 -16.33
N THR A 106 10.20 -0.70 -15.98
CA THR A 106 10.23 -1.80 -15.00
C THR A 106 9.71 -1.38 -13.63
N GLN A 107 9.86 -0.09 -13.27
CA GLN A 107 9.33 0.44 -12.01
C GLN A 107 7.80 0.58 -12.05
N PHE A 108 7.26 1.01 -13.19
CA PHE A 108 5.82 1.01 -13.42
C PHE A 108 5.26 -0.41 -13.28
N VAL A 109 5.89 -1.39 -13.94
CA VAL A 109 5.46 -2.78 -13.91
C VAL A 109 5.52 -3.36 -12.49
N ALA A 110 6.58 -3.07 -11.75
CA ALA A 110 6.73 -3.51 -10.37
C ALA A 110 5.66 -2.88 -9.45
N ALA A 111 5.39 -1.58 -9.59
CA ALA A 111 4.35 -0.92 -8.82
C ALA A 111 2.95 -1.49 -9.13
N ASN A 112 2.62 -1.67 -10.41
CA ASN A 112 1.33 -2.19 -10.83
C ASN A 112 1.12 -3.67 -10.46
N ALA A 113 2.15 -4.50 -10.63
CA ALA A 113 2.04 -5.92 -10.27
C ALA A 113 2.02 -6.14 -8.75
N VAL A 114 2.83 -5.40 -8.00
CA VAL A 114 3.09 -5.68 -6.58
C VAL A 114 2.41 -4.69 -5.64
N LEU A 115 2.72 -3.39 -5.73
CA LEU A 115 2.21 -2.39 -4.78
C LEU A 115 0.71 -2.21 -4.94
N ASP A 116 0.22 -2.10 -6.17
CA ASP A 116 -1.21 -1.96 -6.45
C ASP A 116 -1.97 -3.18 -5.92
N SER A 117 -1.49 -4.40 -6.22
CA SER A 117 -2.02 -5.64 -5.65
C SER A 117 -2.00 -5.66 -4.11
N ALA A 118 -0.96 -5.12 -3.47
CA ALA A 118 -0.85 -5.02 -2.02
C ALA A 118 -1.92 -4.08 -1.44
N PHE A 119 -2.13 -2.94 -2.09
CA PHE A 119 -3.20 -2.00 -1.75
C PHE A 119 -4.57 -2.65 -1.96
N SER A 120 -4.78 -3.38 -3.05
CA SER A 120 -6.04 -4.08 -3.32
C SER A 120 -6.35 -5.19 -2.30
N VAL A 121 -5.37 -5.94 -1.79
CA VAL A 121 -5.65 -6.97 -0.75
C VAL A 121 -5.97 -6.34 0.61
N MET A 122 -5.33 -5.22 0.94
CA MET A 122 -5.70 -4.44 2.12
C MET A 122 -7.12 -3.87 1.98
N LEU A 123 -7.45 -3.35 0.81
CA LEU A 123 -8.79 -2.89 0.46
C LEU A 123 -9.83 -4.01 0.64
N GLU A 124 -9.51 -5.22 0.19
CA GLU A 124 -10.34 -6.40 0.36
C GLU A 124 -10.54 -6.74 1.85
N ALA A 125 -9.48 -6.63 2.67
CA ALA A 125 -9.57 -6.82 4.12
C ALA A 125 -10.51 -5.82 4.80
N LEU A 126 -10.46 -4.54 4.37
CA LEU A 126 -11.32 -3.48 4.90
C LEU A 126 -12.78 -3.69 4.49
N VAL A 127 -13.03 -4.02 3.21
CA VAL A 127 -14.37 -4.27 2.67
C VAL A 127 -15.03 -5.49 3.33
N ASN A 128 -14.24 -6.51 3.67
CA ASN A 128 -14.74 -7.72 4.31
C ASN A 128 -14.76 -7.65 5.86
N GLY A 129 -14.26 -6.55 6.45
CA GLY A 129 -14.36 -6.28 7.89
C GLY A 129 -15.75 -5.81 8.33
N ASN A 130 -15.87 -5.33 9.57
CA ASN A 130 -17.14 -4.92 10.21
C ASN A 130 -17.39 -3.39 10.22
N VAL A 131 -16.57 -2.60 9.54
CA VAL A 131 -16.68 -1.13 9.53
C VAL A 131 -17.55 -0.65 8.37
N GLU A 132 -18.82 -0.31 8.65
CA GLU A 132 -19.86 -0.11 7.63
C GLU A 132 -19.55 0.96 6.57
N VAL A 133 -18.93 2.08 6.95
CA VAL A 133 -18.53 3.14 6.00
C VAL A 133 -17.56 2.59 4.94
N LEU A 134 -16.63 1.72 5.34
CA LEU A 134 -15.64 1.13 4.44
C LEU A 134 -16.29 0.04 3.58
N ARG A 135 -17.13 -0.81 4.19
CA ARG A 135 -17.88 -1.85 3.46
C ARG A 135 -18.75 -1.26 2.35
N SER A 136 -19.39 -0.13 2.60
CA SER A 136 -20.31 0.50 1.65
C SER A 136 -19.58 1.24 0.54
N ARG A 137 -18.59 2.07 0.89
CA ARG A 137 -17.92 2.98 -0.06
C ARG A 137 -16.85 2.31 -0.92
N LEU A 138 -16.16 1.30 -0.39
CA LEU A 138 -14.96 0.71 -1.03
C LEU A 138 -15.27 -0.47 -1.96
N LYS A 139 -16.51 -0.99 -1.97
CA LYS A 139 -16.89 -2.14 -2.82
C LYS A 139 -16.70 -1.91 -4.31
N LYS A 140 -16.97 -0.69 -4.80
CA LYS A 140 -16.82 -0.37 -6.23
C LYS A 140 -15.35 -0.38 -6.65
N MET A 141 -14.48 0.13 -5.78
CA MET A 141 -13.04 0.18 -6.02
C MET A 141 -12.49 -1.21 -6.32
N LEU A 142 -12.87 -2.24 -5.54
CA LEU A 142 -12.43 -3.63 -5.79
C LEU A 142 -12.79 -4.17 -7.18
N GLN A 143 -13.87 -3.67 -7.81
CA GLN A 143 -14.25 -4.10 -9.15
C GLN A 143 -13.32 -3.49 -10.22
N GLU A 144 -12.92 -2.24 -10.02
CA GLU A 144 -12.00 -1.48 -10.90
C GLU A 144 -10.57 -2.05 -10.80
N GLU A 145 -10.12 -2.33 -9.57
CA GLU A 145 -8.80 -2.94 -9.27
C GLU A 145 -8.55 -4.29 -9.98
N ARG A 146 -9.62 -5.00 -10.37
CA ARG A 146 -9.49 -6.26 -11.10
C ARG A 146 -8.78 -6.06 -12.45
N TYR A 147 -9.00 -4.93 -13.11
CA TYR A 147 -8.31 -4.62 -14.36
C TYR A 147 -6.82 -4.37 -14.12
N HIS A 148 -6.47 -3.60 -13.09
CA HIS A 148 -5.09 -3.29 -12.72
C HIS A 148 -4.29 -4.56 -12.48
N TYR A 149 -4.88 -5.49 -11.71
CA TYR A 149 -4.29 -6.79 -11.43
C TYR A 149 -3.93 -7.57 -12.70
N LEU A 150 -4.87 -7.67 -13.64
CA LEU A 150 -4.66 -8.42 -14.88
C LEU A 150 -3.58 -7.77 -15.75
N HIS A 151 -3.57 -6.44 -15.81
CA HIS A 151 -2.58 -5.66 -16.54
C HIS A 151 -1.17 -5.88 -15.96
N GLY A 152 -0.99 -5.67 -14.65
CA GLY A 152 0.30 -5.82 -13.98
C GLY A 152 0.87 -7.22 -14.11
N ARG A 153 0.03 -8.25 -13.96
CA ARG A 153 0.44 -9.65 -14.12
C ARG A 153 0.87 -9.99 -15.55
N SER A 154 0.26 -9.37 -16.57
CA SER A 154 0.68 -9.55 -17.95
C SER A 154 2.09 -8.99 -18.15
N TRP A 155 2.30 -7.73 -17.76
CA TRP A 155 3.58 -7.05 -17.94
C TRP A 155 4.72 -7.62 -17.12
N MET A 156 4.45 -8.15 -15.93
CA MET A 156 5.46 -8.78 -15.09
C MET A 156 6.18 -9.93 -15.80
N ARG A 157 5.44 -10.68 -16.64
CA ARG A 157 5.99 -11.79 -17.44
C ARG A 157 6.87 -11.32 -18.60
N GLU A 158 6.74 -10.07 -19.01
CA GLU A 158 7.37 -9.52 -20.21
C GLU A 158 8.56 -8.59 -19.91
N ALA A 159 8.45 -7.73 -18.89
CA ALA A 159 9.32 -6.55 -18.73
C ALA A 159 10.70 -6.80 -18.09
N LYS A 160 11.08 -8.03 -17.72
CA LYS A 160 12.34 -8.35 -17.01
C LYS A 160 12.63 -7.40 -15.82
N ALA A 161 11.63 -7.17 -14.98
CA ALA A 161 11.65 -6.15 -13.92
C ALA A 161 12.14 -6.66 -12.54
N ALA A 162 12.98 -7.70 -12.48
CA ALA A 162 13.25 -8.44 -11.23
C ALA A 162 13.70 -7.57 -10.05
N GLY A 163 14.65 -6.65 -10.26
CA GLY A 163 15.14 -5.77 -9.18
C GLY A 163 14.09 -4.76 -8.70
N ALA A 164 13.30 -4.20 -9.63
CA ALA A 164 12.20 -3.30 -9.32
C ALA A 164 11.09 -4.03 -8.54
N ILE A 165 10.78 -5.28 -8.91
CA ILE A 165 9.81 -6.14 -8.24
C ILE A 165 10.27 -6.51 -6.84
N GLU A 166 11.55 -6.87 -6.64
CA GLU A 166 12.09 -7.21 -5.31
C GLU A 166 11.97 -6.01 -4.35
N GLN A 167 12.27 -4.80 -4.82
CA GLN A 167 12.10 -3.60 -4.04
C GLN A 167 10.62 -3.35 -3.69
N ALA A 168 9.74 -3.39 -4.69
CA ALA A 168 8.30 -3.21 -4.48
C ALA A 168 7.71 -4.26 -3.53
N TRP A 169 8.19 -5.51 -3.62
CA TRP A 169 7.79 -6.60 -2.73
C TRP A 169 8.19 -6.33 -1.29
N ARG A 170 9.45 -5.96 -1.04
CA ARG A 170 9.90 -5.56 0.30
C ARG A 170 9.05 -4.44 0.88
N GLU A 171 8.83 -3.39 0.11
CA GLU A 171 8.11 -2.22 0.58
C GLU A 171 6.61 -2.49 0.80
N ALA A 172 5.99 -3.38 0.01
CA ALA A 172 4.64 -3.87 0.27
C ALA A 172 4.54 -4.60 1.61
N LEU A 173 5.53 -5.44 1.94
CA LEU A 173 5.57 -6.18 3.20
C LEU A 173 5.84 -5.26 4.41
N GLU A 174 6.74 -4.27 4.26
CA GLU A 174 6.94 -3.22 5.26
C GLU A 174 5.67 -2.41 5.49
N TRP A 175 4.91 -2.14 4.43
CA TRP A 175 3.65 -1.44 4.49
C TRP A 175 2.54 -2.26 5.17
N PHE A 176 2.47 -3.58 4.97
CA PHE A 176 1.58 -4.42 5.79
C PHE A 176 1.96 -4.40 7.27
N GLY A 177 3.24 -4.18 7.59
CA GLY A 177 3.75 -4.09 8.95
C GLY A 177 4.12 -5.45 9.56
N PRO A 178 4.60 -5.43 10.82
CA PRO A 178 4.98 -6.64 11.52
C PRO A 178 3.76 -7.44 12.00
N GLU A 179 3.93 -8.76 12.06
CA GLU A 179 2.94 -9.66 12.67
C GLU A 179 2.74 -9.31 14.16
N GLY A 180 1.50 -9.41 14.62
CA GLY A 180 1.10 -9.07 15.99
C GLY A 180 0.88 -7.57 16.25
N ALA A 181 1.11 -6.69 15.27
CA ALA A 181 0.90 -5.25 15.41
C ALA A 181 -0.55 -4.81 15.09
N ASP A 182 -0.71 -3.62 14.53
CA ASP A 182 -2.00 -2.93 14.35
C ASP A 182 -2.95 -3.69 13.41
N VAL A 183 -2.47 -4.16 12.25
CA VAL A 183 -3.30 -4.93 11.29
C VAL A 183 -3.89 -6.18 11.94
N ASP A 184 -3.09 -6.93 12.71
CA ASP A 184 -3.57 -8.11 13.44
C ASP A 184 -4.47 -7.73 14.62
N GLY A 185 -4.24 -6.56 15.24
CA GLY A 185 -5.15 -5.94 16.21
C GLY A 185 -6.53 -5.67 15.61
N PHE A 186 -6.57 -4.97 14.46
CA PHE A 186 -7.81 -4.70 13.74
C PHE A 186 -8.51 -5.97 13.26
N LYS A 187 -7.74 -7.01 12.91
CA LYS A 187 -8.33 -8.32 12.61
C LYS A 187 -9.01 -8.92 13.84
N ARG A 188 -8.36 -8.91 15.01
CA ARG A 188 -8.96 -9.41 16.27
C ARG A 188 -10.24 -8.66 16.63
N GLU A 189 -10.31 -7.37 16.32
CA GLU A 189 -11.49 -6.51 16.50
C GLU A 189 -12.56 -6.67 15.40
N GLY A 190 -12.26 -7.45 14.35
CA GLY A 190 -13.14 -7.65 13.19
C GLY A 190 -13.18 -6.47 12.20
N LYS A 191 -12.40 -5.42 12.44
CA LYS A 191 -12.31 -4.23 11.56
C LYS A 191 -11.67 -4.57 10.21
N LEU A 192 -10.73 -5.52 10.20
CA LEU A 192 -10.19 -6.14 8.99
C LEU A 192 -10.58 -7.63 8.95
N ALA A 193 -10.78 -8.17 7.76
CA ALA A 193 -11.07 -9.60 7.57
C ALA A 193 -9.84 -10.50 7.70
N TYR A 194 -8.65 -9.96 7.41
CA TYR A 194 -7.40 -10.71 7.20
C TYR A 194 -6.29 -10.21 8.13
N SER A 195 -5.43 -11.13 8.57
CA SER A 195 -4.19 -10.84 9.31
C SER A 195 -3.06 -10.42 8.35
N VAL A 196 -1.93 -9.94 8.90
CA VAL A 196 -0.71 -9.69 8.12
C VAL A 196 -0.29 -10.93 7.34
N VAL A 197 -0.30 -12.11 7.97
CA VAL A 197 0.05 -13.38 7.30
C VAL A 197 -0.88 -13.68 6.12
N ASP A 198 -2.18 -13.44 6.29
CA ASP A 198 -3.16 -13.63 5.21
C ASP A 198 -2.92 -12.65 4.07
N LEU A 199 -2.65 -11.37 4.36
CA LEU A 199 -2.37 -10.35 3.35
C LEU A 199 -1.12 -10.70 2.53
N ARG A 200 -0.04 -11.14 3.19
CA ARG A 200 1.18 -11.61 2.51
C ARG A 200 0.91 -12.80 1.62
N ARG A 201 0.13 -13.78 2.10
CA ARG A 201 -0.28 -14.96 1.31
C ARG A 201 -1.13 -14.56 0.10
N MET A 202 -2.12 -13.69 0.29
CA MET A 202 -2.99 -13.24 -0.80
C MET A 202 -2.22 -12.44 -1.86
N LEU A 203 -1.28 -11.59 -1.43
CA LEU A 203 -0.40 -10.87 -2.35
C LEU A 203 0.46 -11.84 -3.17
N GLN A 204 1.07 -12.82 -2.50
CA GLN A 204 1.86 -13.89 -3.11
C GLN A 204 1.04 -14.69 -4.14
N GLU A 205 -0.22 -15.03 -3.83
CA GLU A 205 -1.14 -15.72 -4.73
C GLU A 205 -1.52 -14.87 -5.95
N ARG A 206 -1.77 -13.58 -5.75
CA ARG A 206 -2.09 -12.66 -6.85
C ARG A 206 -0.94 -12.56 -7.84
N ILE A 207 0.28 -12.31 -7.34
CA ILE A 207 1.45 -12.15 -8.20
C ILE A 207 1.78 -13.47 -8.93
N GLY A 208 1.56 -14.62 -8.28
CA GLY A 208 1.68 -15.94 -8.91
C GLY A 208 3.13 -16.42 -9.09
N GLU A 209 4.11 -15.66 -8.61
CA GLU A 209 5.53 -16.02 -8.57
C GLU A 209 6.04 -15.92 -7.14
N ARG A 210 6.80 -16.91 -6.67
CA ARG A 210 7.28 -16.95 -5.28
C ARG A 210 8.44 -15.99 -5.05
N PHE A 211 8.25 -15.05 -4.14
CA PHE A 211 9.32 -14.17 -3.66
C PHE A 211 9.74 -14.58 -2.24
N PRO A 212 11.04 -14.49 -1.91
CA PRO A 212 11.48 -14.74 -0.55
C PRO A 212 10.97 -13.64 0.39
N ASP A 213 10.75 -14.01 1.65
CA ASP A 213 10.52 -13.01 2.69
C ASP A 213 11.82 -12.23 2.93
N PRO A 214 11.82 -10.90 2.73
CA PRO A 214 12.99 -10.10 2.99
C PRO A 214 13.25 -10.00 4.49
N ALA A 215 14.53 -9.99 4.88
CA ALA A 215 14.91 -9.59 6.23
C ALA A 215 14.59 -8.09 6.42
N ILE A 216 13.54 -7.80 7.18
CA ILE A 216 13.11 -6.45 7.55
C ILE A 216 13.51 -6.20 9.02
N ASP A 217 14.21 -5.10 9.28
CA ASP A 217 14.53 -4.65 10.63
C ASP A 217 13.34 -3.89 11.23
N TRP A 218 12.42 -4.64 11.84
CA TRP A 218 11.20 -4.09 12.44
C TRP A 218 11.47 -3.12 13.59
N THR A 219 12.69 -3.06 14.15
CA THR A 219 13.05 -2.08 15.18
C THR A 219 13.11 -0.64 14.64
N ARG A 220 13.22 -0.50 13.32
CA ARG A 220 13.21 0.80 12.60
C ARG A 220 11.86 1.15 11.99
N TRP A 221 10.87 0.27 12.13
CA TRP A 221 9.58 0.47 11.48
C TRP A 221 8.82 1.62 12.14
N ASP A 222 8.57 2.67 11.37
CA ASP A 222 7.67 3.75 11.76
C ASP A 222 6.24 3.31 11.44
N GLY A 223 5.47 2.98 12.48
CA GLY A 223 4.10 2.51 12.30
C GLY A 223 3.13 3.55 11.71
N ALA A 224 3.35 4.84 11.97
CA ALA A 224 2.49 5.90 11.41
C ALA A 224 2.79 6.14 9.92
N ARG A 225 4.06 5.99 9.53
CA ARG A 225 4.51 6.15 8.13
C ARG A 225 4.55 4.83 7.34
N ARG A 226 4.40 3.69 8.03
CA ARG A 226 4.40 2.30 7.53
C ARG A 226 5.61 1.96 6.65
N ARG A 227 6.80 2.39 7.08
CA ARG A 227 8.08 2.23 6.37
C ARG A 227 9.24 2.10 7.35
N THR A 228 10.33 1.44 6.95
CA THR A 228 11.56 1.36 7.78
C THR A 228 12.61 2.41 7.43
N VAL A 229 12.51 3.03 6.26
CA VAL A 229 13.43 4.07 5.80
C VAL A 229 12.83 5.46 6.05
N PRO A 230 13.62 6.42 6.58
CA PRO A 230 13.17 7.80 6.72
C PRO A 230 13.02 8.44 5.33
N GLY A 231 12.12 9.42 5.22
CA GLY A 231 11.90 10.14 3.97
C GLY A 231 10.46 10.56 3.77
N GLY A 232 10.11 10.85 2.53
CA GLY A 232 8.82 11.35 2.10
C GLY A 232 8.91 11.80 0.65
N ILE A 233 7.75 12.13 0.08
CA ILE A 233 7.66 12.64 -1.28
C ILE A 233 8.59 13.83 -1.48
N ASP A 234 9.23 13.89 -2.65
CA ASP A 234 10.07 15.02 -2.99
C ASP A 234 9.27 16.31 -3.19
N GLN A 235 9.96 17.46 -3.18
CA GLN A 235 9.32 18.75 -3.29
C GLN A 235 8.55 18.90 -4.62
N ALA A 236 9.08 18.35 -5.71
CA ALA A 236 8.43 18.39 -7.01
C ALA A 236 7.06 17.67 -6.99
N THR A 237 7.00 16.50 -6.35
CA THR A 237 5.76 15.75 -6.15
C THR A 237 4.78 16.53 -5.28
N LEU A 238 5.25 17.13 -4.18
CA LEU A 238 4.42 17.96 -3.30
C LEU A 238 3.84 19.19 -4.03
N ASP A 239 4.66 19.88 -4.82
CA ASP A 239 4.25 21.05 -5.58
C ASP A 239 3.18 20.71 -6.63
N MET A 240 3.28 19.53 -7.27
CA MET A 240 2.25 19.03 -8.18
C MET A 240 0.92 18.76 -7.45
N LEU A 241 0.97 18.09 -6.30
CA LEU A 241 -0.23 17.76 -5.52
C LEU A 241 -0.94 19.01 -4.95
N GLN A 242 -0.19 20.07 -4.67
CA GLN A 242 -0.74 21.35 -4.18
C GLN A 242 -1.18 22.29 -5.33
N GLY A 243 -1.04 21.89 -6.59
CA GLY A 243 -1.29 22.76 -7.75
C GLY A 243 -0.33 23.95 -7.85
N LEU A 244 0.78 23.93 -7.10
CA LEU A 244 1.81 24.98 -7.14
C LEU A 244 2.64 24.91 -8.43
N ALA A 245 2.82 23.70 -8.98
CA ALA A 245 3.45 23.52 -10.29
C ALA A 245 2.68 24.22 -11.42
N GLU A 246 1.34 24.26 -11.33
CA GLU A 246 0.46 24.85 -12.34
C GLU A 246 0.54 26.37 -12.38
N LYS A 247 0.91 27.02 -11.26
CA LYS A 247 1.12 28.48 -11.20
C LYS A 247 2.17 28.97 -12.20
N ARG A 248 3.09 28.10 -12.63
CA ARG A 248 4.08 28.42 -13.66
C ARG A 248 3.46 28.57 -15.07
N TYR A 249 2.29 27.97 -15.29
CA TYR A 249 1.57 28.01 -16.56
C TYR A 249 0.35 28.93 -16.54
N MET A 250 -0.04 29.46 -15.37
CA MET A 250 -1.08 30.47 -15.28
C MET A 250 -0.56 31.83 -15.76
N PRO A 251 -1.30 32.56 -16.62
CA PRO A 251 -0.92 33.90 -17.01
C PRO A 251 -0.81 34.80 -15.78
N ALA A 252 0.25 35.61 -15.71
CA ALA A 252 0.41 36.57 -14.63
C ALA A 252 -0.83 37.46 -14.57
N SER A 253 -1.46 37.53 -13.40
CA SER A 253 -2.60 38.40 -13.17
C SER A 253 -2.14 39.85 -13.36
N GLY A 254 -2.57 40.47 -14.46
CA GLY A 254 -2.35 41.89 -14.76
C GLY A 254 -3.31 42.80 -14.02
#